data_AF-A0A2T5Y561-F1
#
_entry.id   AF-A0A2T5Y561-F1
#
_cell.length_a   1.000
_cell.length_b   1.000
_cell.length_c   1.000
_cell.angle_alpha   90.00
_cell.angle_beta   90.00
_cell.angle_gamma   90.00
#
_symmetry.space_group_name_H-M   'P 1'
#
loop_
_entity.id
_entity.type
_entity.pdbx_description
1 polymer ?
#
loop_
_entity_poly.entity_id
_entity_poly.type
_entity_poly.pdbx_seq_one_letter_code
_entity_poly.pdbx_strand_id
1 'polypeptide(L)'
;MLEYLELILWKVSFDRALFEKELRKGVAQLDTEELLLLEDWCHELFADRYHAVLNSIFCGGSCKKTPLQPAGEGKVYTSSLSLP
;
A
#
# COMPACT_ATOMS: atom_id res chain seq x y z
N MET A 1 -4.84 -8.70 8.35
CA MET A 1 -3.61 -9.12 7.62
C MET A 1 -2.87 -7.95 7.00
N LEU A 2 -3.51 -6.79 6.87
CA LEU A 2 -2.98 -5.58 6.25
C LEU A 2 -1.57 -5.16 6.73
N GLU A 3 -1.35 -5.00 8.03
CA GLU A 3 -0.10 -4.48 8.60
C GLU A 3 1.14 -5.32 8.20
N TYR A 4 0.98 -6.64 8.13
CA TYR A 4 2.06 -7.53 7.67
C TYR A 4 2.39 -7.30 6.20
N LEU A 5 1.37 -7.06 5.37
CA LEU A 5 1.56 -6.76 3.97
C LEU A 5 2.21 -5.39 3.76
N GLU A 6 1.80 -4.36 4.51
CA GLU A 6 2.43 -3.04 4.50
C GLU A 6 3.93 -3.15 4.78
N LEU A 7 4.32 -3.92 5.80
CA LEU A 7 5.72 -4.18 6.12
C LEU A 7 6.44 -4.88 4.95
N ILE A 8 5.85 -5.93 4.39
CA ILE A 8 6.44 -6.66 3.26
C ILE A 8 6.63 -5.72 2.08
N LEU A 9 5.60 -4.98 1.68
CA LEU A 9 5.63 -4.01 0.58
C LEU A 9 6.70 -2.96 0.80
N TRP A 10 6.82 -2.45 2.03
CA TRP A 10 7.88 -1.52 2.39
C TRP A 10 9.27 -2.14 2.21
N LYS A 11 9.46 -3.38 2.67
CA LYS A 11 10.72 -4.10 2.50
C LYS A 11 11.04 -4.48 1.07
N VAL A 12 10.06 -4.79 0.23
CA VAL A 12 10.27 -5.14 -1.19
C VAL A 12 10.22 -3.94 -2.13
N SER A 13 9.97 -2.74 -1.60
CA SER A 13 9.84 -1.50 -2.38
C SER A 13 11.10 -1.08 -3.14
N PHE A 14 12.23 -1.77 -2.96
CA PHE A 14 13.45 -1.56 -3.75
C PHE A 14 13.37 -2.20 -5.14
N ASP A 15 12.49 -3.19 -5.36
CA ASP A 15 12.35 -3.90 -6.63
C ASP A 15 10.90 -3.83 -7.13
N ARG A 16 10.72 -3.24 -8.31
CA ARG A 16 9.41 -3.06 -8.92
C ARG A 16 8.68 -4.39 -9.17
N ALA A 17 9.39 -5.39 -9.68
CA ALA A 17 8.78 -6.67 -10.04
C ALA A 17 8.40 -7.47 -8.80
N LEU A 18 9.19 -7.36 -7.73
CA LEU A 18 8.90 -8.00 -6.44
C LEU A 18 7.74 -7.28 -5.73
N PHE A 19 7.75 -5.95 -5.71
CA PHE A 19 6.66 -5.13 -5.18
C PHE A 19 5.33 -5.49 -5.83
N GLU A 20 5.29 -5.55 -7.16
CA GLU A 20 4.08 -5.89 -7.90
C GLU A 20 3.58 -7.32 -7.60
N LYS A 21 4.49 -8.28 -7.41
CA LYS A 21 4.16 -9.67 -7.03
C LYS A 21 3.55 -9.76 -5.64
N GLU A 22 4.19 -9.13 -4.64
CA GLU A 22 3.68 -9.16 -3.27
C GLU A 22 2.40 -8.34 -3.13
N LEU A 23 2.26 -7.22 -3.84
CA LEU A 23 1.04 -6.42 -3.87
C LEU A 23 -0.14 -7.23 -4.42
N ARG A 24 0.04 -7.94 -5.55
CA ARG A 24 -1.02 -8.83 -6.07
C ARG A 24 -1.38 -9.96 -5.11
N LYS A 25 -0.39 -10.59 -4.47
CA LYS A 25 -0.63 -11.65 -3.48
C LYS A 25 -1.35 -11.13 -2.25
N GLY A 26 -1.04 -9.91 -1.83
CA GLY A 26 -1.68 -9.24 -0.72
C GLY A 26 -3.12 -8.86 -1.02
N VAL A 27 -3.35 -8.24 -2.18
CA VAL A 27 -4.69 -7.87 -2.66
C VAL A 27 -5.62 -9.07 -2.75
N ALA A 28 -5.10 -10.25 -3.12
CA ALA A 28 -5.88 -11.49 -3.15
C ALA A 28 -6.12 -12.12 -1.76
N GLN A 29 -5.36 -11.75 -0.74
CA GLN A 29 -5.44 -12.29 0.62
C GLN A 29 -6.17 -11.36 1.61
N LEU A 30 -6.36 -10.10 1.24
CA LEU A 30 -7.02 -9.09 2.06
C LEU A 30 -8.52 -9.02 1.77
N ASP A 31 -9.27 -8.63 2.79
CA ASP A 31 -10.69 -8.33 2.65
C ASP A 31 -10.92 -6.97 1.96
N THR A 32 -12.14 -6.73 1.47
CA THR A 32 -12.52 -5.49 0.76
C THR A 32 -12.25 -4.22 1.59
N GLU A 33 -12.43 -4.28 2.91
CA GLU A 33 -12.17 -3.14 3.80
C GLU A 33 -10.67 -2.86 3.92
N GLU A 34 -9.86 -3.91 4.13
CA GLU A 34 -8.40 -3.80 4.18
C GLU A 34 -7.81 -3.35 2.84
N LEU A 35 -8.40 -3.78 1.72
CA LEU A 35 -7.99 -3.37 0.37
C LEU A 35 -8.07 -1.85 0.17
N LEU A 36 -9.13 -1.22 0.68
CA LEU A 36 -9.31 0.23 0.60
C LEU A 36 -8.23 0.97 1.40
N LEU A 37 -7.91 0.47 2.59
CA LEU A 37 -6.83 1.03 3.41
C LEU A 37 -5.46 0.84 2.76
N LEU A 38 -5.19 -0.36 2.21
CA LEU A 38 -3.94 -0.65 1.53
C LEU A 38 -3.72 0.27 0.32
N GLU A 39 -4.77 0.48 -0.46
CA GLU A 39 -4.72 1.33 -1.64
C GLU A 39 -4.34 2.76 -1.26
N ASP A 40 -4.99 3.32 -0.24
CA ASP A 40 -4.70 4.67 0.25
C ASP A 40 -3.24 4.79 0.72
N TRP A 41 -2.80 3.86 1.57
CA TRP A 41 -1.41 3.80 2.07
C TRP A 41 -0.38 3.67 0.95
N CYS A 42 -0.66 2.82 -0.05
CA CYS A 42 0.22 2.66 -1.20
C CYS A 42 0.30 3.93 -2.05
N HIS A 43 -0.82 4.63 -2.24
CA HIS A 43 -0.84 5.90 -2.94
C HIS A 43 -0.10 6.99 -2.16
N GLU A 44 -0.18 7.03 -0.84
CA GLU A 44 0.56 8.03 -0.04
C GLU A 44 2.08 7.83 -0.11
N LEU A 45 2.56 6.58 0.01
CA LEU A 45 4.01 6.30 0.11
C LEU A 45 4.68 6.02 -1.24
N PHE A 46 3.94 5.42 -2.17
CA PHE A 46 4.49 4.90 -3.42
C PHE A 46 3.92 5.54 -4.68
N ALA A 47 2.99 6.50 -4.60
CA ALA A 47 2.47 7.14 -5.81
C ALA A 47 3.57 7.73 -6.69
N ASP A 48 4.63 8.30 -6.12
CA ASP A 48 5.70 8.91 -6.92
C ASP A 48 6.48 7.88 -7.77
N ARG A 49 6.75 6.69 -7.21
CA ARG A 49 7.60 5.66 -7.86
C ARG A 49 6.83 4.53 -8.54
N TYR A 50 5.67 4.17 -8.02
CA TYR A 50 4.90 2.99 -8.44
C TYR A 50 3.49 3.32 -8.91
N HIS A 51 3.19 4.58 -9.26
CA HIS A 51 1.88 5.00 -9.79
C HIS A 51 1.29 4.04 -10.84
N ALA A 52 2.11 3.64 -11.82
CA ALA A 52 1.67 2.76 -12.91
C ALA A 52 1.29 1.36 -12.41
N VAL A 53 1.98 0.85 -11.40
CA VAL A 53 1.71 -0.46 -10.80
C VAL A 53 0.43 -0.40 -9.97
N LEU A 54 0.28 0.64 -9.14
CA LEU A 54 -0.93 0.86 -8.34
C LEU A 54 -2.16 1.01 -9.21
N ASN A 55 -2.09 1.86 -10.23
CA ASN A 55 -3.19 2.04 -11.18
C ASN A 55 -3.50 0.75 -11.94
N SER A 56 -2.51 -0.09 -12.27
CA SER A 56 -2.77 -1.37 -12.92
C SER A 56 -3.52 -2.38 -12.03
N ILE A 57 -3.36 -2.30 -10.71
CA ILE A 57 -3.96 -3.26 -9.78
C ILE A 57 -5.30 -2.74 -9.24
N PHE A 58 -5.38 -1.46 -8.88
CA PHE A 58 -6.55 -0.88 -8.23
C PHE A 58 -7.54 -0.19 -9.20
N CYS A 59 -7.14 0.18 -10.42
CA CYS A 59 -8.00 0.88 -11.38
C CYS A 59 -8.96 -0.05 -12.16
N GLY A 60 -9.47 -1.10 -11.52
CA GLY A 60 -10.41 -2.09 -12.09
C GLY A 60 -11.88 -1.64 -12.13
N GLY A 61 -12.24 -0.47 -11.60
CA GLY A 61 -13.61 0.02 -11.66
C GLY A 61 -13.78 1.44 -11.11
N SER A 62 -13.86 2.43 -11.99
CA SER A 62 -14.31 3.80 -11.71
C SER A 62 -13.35 4.69 -10.89
N CYS A 63 -12.30 5.18 -11.55
CA CYS A 63 -11.48 6.26 -11.03
C CYS A 63 -12.30 7.57 -10.91
N LYS A 64 -12.83 7.84 -9.70
CA LYS A 64 -13.23 9.16 -9.20
C LYS A 64 -12.43 9.47 -7.93
N LYS A 65 -11.13 9.19 -7.90
CA LYS A 65 -10.32 9.55 -6.73
C LYS A 65 -9.71 10.93 -6.99
N THR A 66 -10.44 11.92 -6.48
CA THR A 66 -10.07 13.33 -6.31
C THR A 66 -8.60 13.46 -5.86
N PRO A 67 -7.89 14.55 -6.20
CA PRO A 67 -6.51 14.73 -5.76
C PRO A 67 -6.52 14.96 -4.25
N LEU A 68 -6.30 13.91 -3.47
CA LEU A 68 -5.97 14.07 -2.06
C LEU A 68 -4.45 14.19 -1.99
N GLN A 69 -4.00 15.44 -2.05
CA GLN A 69 -2.65 15.80 -1.61
C GLN A 69 -2.51 15.55 -0.11
N PRO A 70 -1.31 15.23 0.36
CA PRO A 70 -1.06 14.64 1.66
C PRO A 70 -1.40 15.62 2.79
N ALA A 71 -2.41 15.29 3.60
CA ALA A 71 -2.44 15.80 4.95
C ALA A 71 -1.37 15.00 5.70
N GLY A 72 -0.20 15.61 5.84
CA GLY A 72 0.85 15.08 6.70
C GLY A 72 0.30 14.91 8.10
N GLU A 73 -0.02 13.68 8.45
CA GLU A 73 -0.13 13.25 9.83
C GLU A 73 0.75 12.02 9.93
N GLY A 74 1.87 12.21 10.64
CA GLY A 74 2.75 11.12 10.99
C GLY A 74 1.95 10.02 11.68
N LYS A 75 1.59 8.99 10.93
CA LYS A 75 1.30 7.68 11.49
C LYS A 75 2.66 7.13 11.88
N VAL A 76 3.05 7.50 13.09
CA VAL A 76 4.12 6.89 13.84
C VAL A 76 3.76 5.40 13.93
N TYR A 77 4.25 4.58 13.00
CA TYR A 77 4.30 3.13 13.17
C TYR A 77 5.36 2.80 14.24
N THR A 78 5.19 3.34 15.45
CA THR A 78 5.83 2.78 16.64
C THR A 78 4.93 1.66 17.15
N SER A 79 4.82 0.59 16.37
CA SER A 79 4.51 -0.69 16.99
C SER A 79 5.77 -1.10 17.74
N SER A 80 5.70 -0.89 19.06
CA SER A 80 6.67 -1.29 20.07
C SER A 80 7.42 -2.58 19.70
N LEU A 81 8.68 -2.44 19.28
CA LEU A 81 9.69 -3.46 19.51
C LEU A 81 10.06 -3.41 20.99
N SER A 82 9.15 -3.89 21.84
CA SER A 82 9.48 -4.34 23.18
C SER A 82 9.84 -5.82 23.06
N LEU A 83 11.11 -6.09 22.76
CA LEU A 83 11.70 -7.41 23.00
C LEU A 83 12.28 -7.41 24.43
N PRO A 84 12.10 -8.49 25.21
CA PRO A 84 12.67 -8.63 26.54
C PRO A 84 14.20 -8.76 26.52
#